data_AF-A0A0A1YLV0-F1
#
_entry.id   AF-A0A0A1YLV0-F1
#
_cell.length_a   1.000
_cell.length_b   1.000
_cell.length_c   1.000
_cell.angle_alpha   90.00
_cell.angle_beta   90.00
_cell.angle_gamma   90.00
#
_symmetry.space_group_name_H-M   'P 1'
#
loop_
_entity.id
_entity.type
_entity.pdbx_description
1 polymer ?
#
loop_
_entity_poly.entity_id
_entity_poly.type
_entity_poly.pdbx_seq_one_letter_code
_entity_poly.pdbx_strand_id
1 'polypeptide(L)'
;MKGWLSLALASTGLAVGASVWLLPAVSAPPVTAGASQPAPPQLLLAPHLVVKTPVANRPVPAPLKPEDALEVPAAYSVAEAQMLIQLMAEQGDPRQPALGQLQTRTQASEAQLADPQQYAAFADKQARALVQVWASGVQQIPSIRERIEQAAQSGERSAVEIDEARAALEQLQQLHSRLQRESPELLPGGDSGVAPPSASR
;
A
#
# COMPACT_ATOMS: atom_id res chain seq x y z
N MET A 1 -4.28 -47.19 -26.05
CA MET A 1 -5.00 -46.15 -26.82
C MET A 1 -4.83 -44.84 -26.03
N LYS A 2 -3.77 -44.01 -26.07
CA LYS A 2 -2.88 -43.49 -27.12
C LYS A 2 -3.66 -42.93 -28.31
N GLY A 3 -4.07 -41.65 -28.24
CA GLY A 3 -4.57 -40.94 -29.42
C GLY A 3 -5.32 -39.62 -29.26
N TRP A 4 -5.38 -38.96 -28.09
CA TRP A 4 -6.28 -37.79 -27.93
C TRP A 4 -5.62 -36.53 -27.33
N LEU A 5 -4.28 -36.46 -27.36
CA LEU A 5 -3.50 -35.33 -26.83
C LEU A 5 -2.96 -34.39 -27.92
N SER A 6 -3.53 -34.47 -29.13
CA SER A 6 -2.95 -33.78 -30.29
C SER A 6 -4.04 -33.37 -31.27
N LEU A 7 -5.04 -32.64 -30.79
CA LEU A 7 -5.85 -31.83 -31.68
C LEU A 7 -6.26 -30.54 -30.96
N ALA A 8 -5.47 -29.50 -31.25
CA ALA A 8 -5.88 -28.10 -31.32
C ALA A 8 -6.38 -27.46 -30.00
N LEU A 9 -5.60 -26.71 -29.22
CA LEU A 9 -4.52 -25.78 -29.61
C LEU A 9 -4.87 -24.96 -30.86
N ALA A 10 -6.14 -24.53 -30.98
CA ALA A 10 -6.61 -23.57 -31.99
C ALA A 10 -7.91 -22.88 -31.52
N SER A 11 -7.87 -22.15 -30.41
CA SER A 11 -8.94 -21.20 -30.05
C SER A 11 -8.48 -20.02 -29.18
N THR A 12 -7.17 -19.87 -28.94
CA THR A 12 -6.58 -18.66 -28.36
C THR A 12 -6.36 -17.62 -29.47
N GLY A 13 -7.42 -16.91 -29.85
CA GLY A 13 -7.28 -15.79 -30.77
C GLY A 13 -8.56 -15.39 -31.49
N LEU A 14 -9.59 -14.95 -30.75
CA LEU A 14 -10.66 -14.10 -31.27
C LEU A 14 -11.59 -13.67 -30.13
N ALA A 15 -11.32 -12.50 -29.54
CA ALA A 15 -12.31 -11.55 -29.00
C ALA A 15 -11.63 -10.44 -28.16
N VAL A 16 -10.61 -9.79 -28.72
CA VAL A 16 -10.38 -8.38 -28.39
C VAL A 16 -11.32 -7.62 -29.32
N GLY A 17 -12.42 -7.08 -28.77
CA GLY A 17 -13.32 -6.20 -29.52
C GLY A 17 -14.80 -6.38 -29.18
N ALA A 18 -15.23 -5.90 -28.01
CA ALA A 18 -16.61 -5.45 -27.78
C ALA A 18 -16.74 -4.79 -26.39
N SER A 19 -16.11 -3.64 -26.16
CA SER A 19 -16.43 -2.79 -25.00
C SER A 19 -16.23 -1.30 -25.30
N VAL A 20 -16.65 -0.88 -26.49
CA VAL A 20 -16.97 0.53 -26.77
C VAL A 20 -18.43 0.50 -27.22
N TRP A 21 -19.22 1.48 -26.80
CA TRP A 21 -20.69 1.55 -26.89
C TRP A 21 -21.42 1.05 -25.64
N LEU A 22 -21.35 1.86 -24.57
CA LEU A 22 -22.50 2.27 -23.77
C LEU A 22 -22.03 3.32 -22.74
N LEU A 23 -21.82 4.55 -23.21
CA LEU A 23 -21.88 5.73 -22.36
C LEU A 23 -23.20 6.44 -22.69
N PRO A 24 -24.09 6.67 -21.72
CA PRO A 24 -25.22 7.57 -21.92
C PRO A 24 -24.68 8.99 -22.17
N ALA A 25 -25.15 9.62 -23.24
CA ALA A 25 -24.89 11.01 -23.54
C ALA A 25 -25.37 11.89 -22.38
N VAL A 26 -24.44 12.59 -21.73
CA VAL A 26 -24.81 13.68 -20.82
C VAL A 26 -25.31 14.83 -21.70
N SER A 27 -26.61 15.07 -21.65
CA SER A 27 -27.25 16.19 -22.33
C SER A 27 -27.00 17.45 -21.50
N ALA A 28 -26.18 18.38 -22.00
CA ALA A 28 -26.02 19.70 -21.42
C ALA A 28 -27.23 20.59 -21.80
N PRO A 29 -27.75 21.43 -20.89
CA PRO A 29 -28.89 22.30 -21.20
C PRO A 29 -28.48 23.42 -22.19
N PRO A 30 -29.41 23.88 -23.05
CA PRO A 30 -29.12 24.94 -24.00
C PRO A 30 -29.07 26.29 -23.28
N VAL A 31 -27.90 26.91 -23.21
CA VAL A 31 -27.80 28.34 -22.92
C VAL A 31 -28.11 29.12 -24.20
N THR A 32 -29.25 29.80 -24.16
CA THR A 32 -29.72 30.72 -25.18
C THR A 32 -28.71 31.86 -25.37
N ALA A 33 -28.21 32.02 -26.59
CA ALA A 33 -27.46 33.20 -26.99
C ALA A 33 -28.43 34.38 -27.20
N GLY A 34 -28.10 35.56 -26.67
CA GLY A 34 -28.82 36.81 -26.92
C GLY A 34 -27.95 38.05 -26.70
N ALA A 35 -27.62 38.71 -27.83
CA ALA A 35 -27.14 40.10 -28.03
C ALA A 35 -25.73 40.50 -27.48
N SER A 36 -24.69 40.62 -28.32
CA SER A 36 -24.27 41.80 -29.14
C SER A 36 -23.69 42.96 -28.30
N GLN A 37 -22.36 43.00 -28.07
CA GLN A 37 -21.30 43.82 -28.75
C GLN A 37 -21.28 45.34 -28.38
N PRO A 38 -20.11 46.04 -28.37
CA PRO A 38 -18.98 45.91 -29.31
C PRO A 38 -17.54 45.80 -28.72
N ALA A 39 -16.66 45.16 -29.51
CA ALA A 39 -15.19 45.25 -29.48
C ALA A 39 -14.72 46.61 -30.08
N PRO A 40 -13.43 47.02 -30.26
CA PRO A 40 -12.18 46.24 -30.51
C PRO A 40 -10.89 46.93 -29.93
N PRO A 41 -9.63 46.71 -30.37
CA PRO A 41 -9.06 45.76 -31.36
C PRO A 41 -7.96 44.81 -30.80
N GLN A 42 -7.91 43.56 -31.30
CA GLN A 42 -6.92 43.02 -32.26
C GLN A 42 -5.48 42.99 -31.69
N LEU A 43 -4.74 41.89 -31.65
CA LEU A 43 -4.49 40.93 -32.73
C LEU A 43 -4.07 39.59 -32.11
N LEU A 44 -4.75 38.52 -32.50
CA LEU A 44 -4.16 37.19 -32.50
C LEU A 44 -3.51 37.04 -33.89
N LEU A 45 -2.18 37.10 -33.95
CA LEU A 45 -1.41 36.67 -35.11
C LEU A 45 -0.46 35.55 -34.66
N ALA A 46 -0.29 34.60 -35.57
CA ALA A 46 0.08 33.22 -35.34
C ALA A 46 1.59 32.98 -35.06
N PRO A 47 2.04 31.72 -34.89
CA PRO A 47 3.12 31.28 -34.01
C PRO A 47 4.49 31.58 -34.59
N HIS A 48 5.46 31.95 -33.75
CA HIS A 48 6.89 31.76 -34.03
C HIS A 48 7.77 32.13 -32.83
N LEU A 49 8.87 31.38 -32.75
CA LEU A 49 10.09 31.63 -32.00
C LEU A 49 10.11 31.16 -30.53
N VAL A 50 10.48 29.88 -30.43
CA VAL A 50 11.42 29.34 -29.46
C VAL A 50 12.29 30.45 -28.83
N VAL A 51 11.95 30.86 -27.62
CA VAL A 51 12.92 31.50 -26.75
C VAL A 51 13.73 30.37 -26.11
N LYS A 52 14.89 30.08 -26.69
CA LYS A 52 15.96 29.39 -25.98
C LYS A 52 16.38 30.32 -24.84
N THR A 53 15.82 30.13 -23.66
CA THR A 53 16.44 30.63 -22.43
C THR A 53 17.84 30.03 -22.37
N PRO A 54 18.91 30.85 -22.31
CA PRO A 54 20.24 30.30 -22.08
C PRO A 54 20.22 29.63 -20.71
N VAL A 55 20.39 28.31 -20.71
CA VAL A 55 20.72 27.55 -19.51
C VAL A 55 21.98 28.19 -18.96
N ALA A 56 21.85 28.83 -17.79
CA ALA A 56 22.99 29.19 -16.99
C ALA A 56 23.86 27.94 -16.84
N ASN A 57 25.12 28.05 -17.26
CA ASN A 57 26.13 27.02 -17.06
C ASN A 57 26.13 26.64 -15.57
N ARG A 58 25.49 25.52 -15.24
CA ARG A 58 25.70 24.87 -13.95
C ARG A 58 27.18 24.47 -13.92
N PRO A 59 27.99 24.92 -12.95
CA PRO A 59 29.33 24.40 -12.81
C PRO A 59 29.22 22.88 -12.67
N VAL A 60 29.91 22.16 -13.56
CA VAL A 60 30.10 20.72 -13.46
C VAL A 60 30.71 20.47 -12.07
N PRO A 61 30.11 19.63 -11.22
CA PRO A 61 30.75 19.28 -9.96
C PRO A 61 32.12 18.69 -10.29
N ALA A 62 33.15 19.19 -9.62
CA ALA A 62 34.49 18.64 -9.73
C ALA A 62 34.44 17.11 -9.47
N PRO A 63 35.24 16.31 -10.19
CA PRO A 63 35.32 14.88 -9.91
C PRO A 63 35.66 14.71 -8.43
N LEU A 64 34.82 13.97 -7.70
CA LEU A 64 35.06 13.61 -6.32
C LEU A 64 36.45 12.97 -6.24
N LYS A 65 37.28 13.46 -5.33
CA LYS A 65 38.58 12.87 -5.02
C LYS A 65 38.33 11.42 -4.61
N PRO A 66 39.12 10.43 -5.06
CA PRO A 66 38.86 9.00 -4.77
C PRO A 66 38.82 8.63 -3.28
N GLU A 67 39.20 9.54 -2.39
CA GLU A 67 39.36 9.31 -0.95
C GLU A 67 38.07 9.52 -0.14
N ASP A 68 37.00 10.09 -0.72
CA ASP A 68 35.66 10.18 -0.11
C ASP A 68 34.70 9.10 -0.64
N ALA A 69 35.22 8.13 -1.39
CA ALA A 69 34.47 6.93 -1.70
C ALA A 69 34.33 6.13 -0.40
N LEU A 70 33.20 6.32 0.30
CA LEU A 70 32.64 5.32 1.20
C LEU A 70 32.91 3.96 0.55
N GLU A 71 33.64 3.09 1.24
CA GLU A 71 33.97 1.75 0.75
C GLU A 71 32.67 1.12 0.26
N VAL A 72 32.48 1.10 -1.07
CA VAL A 72 31.37 0.39 -1.66
C VAL A 72 31.66 -1.06 -1.34
N PRO A 73 30.81 -1.75 -0.54
CA PRO A 73 31.08 -3.13 -0.20
C PRO A 73 31.29 -3.90 -1.51
N ALA A 74 32.27 -4.80 -1.50
CA ALA A 74 32.64 -5.59 -2.67
C ALA A 74 31.37 -6.10 -3.36
N ALA A 75 31.23 -5.78 -4.65
CA ALA A 75 30.05 -6.15 -5.40
C ALA A 75 29.89 -7.68 -5.37
N TYR A 76 28.75 -8.16 -4.88
CA TYR A 76 28.43 -9.58 -4.84
C TYR A 76 28.56 -10.19 -6.24
N SER A 77 29.15 -11.38 -6.32
CA SER A 77 29.09 -12.17 -7.54
C SER A 77 27.64 -12.60 -7.83
N VAL A 78 27.37 -12.97 -9.08
CA VAL A 78 26.03 -13.42 -9.49
C VAL A 78 25.55 -14.62 -8.65
N ALA A 79 26.44 -15.56 -8.31
CA ALA A 79 26.11 -16.72 -7.50
C ALA A 79 25.81 -16.34 -6.04
N GLU A 80 26.59 -15.43 -5.45
CA GLU A 80 26.35 -14.94 -4.09
C GLU A 80 25.06 -14.14 -3.99
N ALA A 81 24.78 -13.30 -4.99
CA ALA A 81 23.53 -12.56 -5.06
C ALA A 81 22.32 -13.50 -5.17
N GLN A 82 22.41 -14.56 -5.99
CA GLN A 82 21.35 -15.58 -6.09
C GLN A 82 21.14 -16.30 -4.76
N MET A 83 22.21 -16.64 -4.05
CA MET A 83 22.12 -17.26 -2.72
C MET A 83 21.47 -16.31 -1.70
N LEU A 84 21.85 -15.03 -1.68
CA LEU A 84 21.25 -14.02 -0.80
C LEU A 84 19.76 -13.81 -1.10
N ILE A 85 19.37 -13.77 -2.38
CA ILE A 85 17.95 -13.69 -2.78
C ILE A 85 17.18 -14.91 -2.27
N GLN A 86 17.72 -16.13 -2.43
CA GLN A 86 17.07 -17.35 -1.96
C GLN A 86 16.94 -17.35 -0.43
N LEU A 87 18.00 -16.96 0.29
CA LEU A 87 17.99 -16.85 1.75
C LEU A 87 16.93 -15.86 2.24
N MET A 88 16.83 -14.70 1.60
CA MET A 88 15.82 -13.69 1.93
C MET A 88 14.40 -14.11 1.52
N ALA A 89 14.24 -14.93 0.49
CA ALA A 89 12.93 -15.52 0.15
C ALA A 89 12.48 -16.55 1.19
N GLU A 90 13.40 -17.31 1.78
CA GLU A 90 13.11 -18.33 2.79
C GLU A 90 12.92 -17.76 4.20
N GLN A 91 13.79 -16.82 4.60
CA GLN A 91 13.82 -16.28 5.97
C GLN A 91 13.13 -14.92 6.11
N GLY A 92 12.86 -14.24 4.99
CA GLY A 92 12.33 -12.87 4.97
C GLY A 92 13.41 -11.81 5.24
N ASP A 93 13.04 -10.54 5.06
CA ASP A 93 13.88 -9.41 5.47
C ASP A 93 13.70 -9.20 7.00
N PRO A 94 14.76 -9.28 7.82
CA PRO A 94 14.67 -9.10 9.26
C PRO A 94 14.23 -7.69 9.68
N ARG A 95 14.28 -6.72 8.77
CA ARG A 95 13.78 -5.35 9.00
C ARG A 95 12.26 -5.25 8.78
N GLN A 96 11.66 -6.20 8.07
CA GLN A 96 10.22 -6.22 7.90
C GLN A 96 9.57 -6.95 9.09
N PRO A 97 8.47 -6.41 9.63
CA PRO A 97 7.69 -7.17 10.58
C PRO A 97 7.19 -8.45 9.91
N ALA A 98 7.03 -9.52 10.70
CA ALA A 98 6.44 -10.76 10.21
C ALA A 98 5.09 -10.45 9.55
N LEU A 99 4.90 -10.93 8.32
CA LEU A 99 3.60 -10.81 7.65
C LEU A 99 2.56 -11.51 8.53
N GLY A 100 1.48 -10.80 8.86
CA GLY A 100 0.36 -11.37 9.58
C GLY A 100 -0.21 -12.59 8.84
N GLN A 101 -0.90 -13.47 9.56
CA GLN A 101 -1.54 -14.62 8.93
C GLN A 101 -2.57 -14.13 7.89
N LEU A 102 -2.50 -14.67 6.67
CA LEU A 102 -3.51 -14.42 5.65
C LEU A 102 -4.84 -15.00 6.13
N GLN A 103 -5.77 -14.13 6.52
CA GLN A 103 -7.11 -14.56 6.88
C GLN A 103 -7.89 -14.96 5.62
N THR A 104 -8.53 -16.12 5.66
CA THR A 104 -9.44 -16.54 4.59
C THR A 104 -10.61 -15.58 4.51
N ARG A 105 -10.85 -15.01 3.31
CA ARG A 105 -11.99 -14.13 3.08
C ARG A 105 -13.29 -14.90 3.31
N THR A 106 -14.12 -14.42 4.23
CA THR A 106 -15.48 -14.94 4.41
C THR A 106 -16.38 -14.43 3.29
N GLN A 107 -17.13 -15.33 2.66
CA GLN A 107 -18.16 -14.99 1.67
C GLN A 107 -19.48 -14.64 2.38
N ALA A 108 -20.28 -13.76 1.79
CA ALA A 108 -21.65 -13.52 2.27
C ALA A 108 -22.52 -14.75 2.00
N SER A 109 -23.46 -15.05 2.89
CA SER A 109 -24.44 -16.13 2.67
C SER A 109 -25.51 -15.71 1.65
N GLU A 110 -26.23 -16.67 1.06
CA GLU A 110 -27.32 -16.39 0.11
C GLU A 110 -28.41 -15.50 0.72
N ALA A 111 -28.76 -15.74 2.00
CA ALA A 111 -29.72 -14.92 2.73
C ALA A 111 -29.23 -13.47 2.90
N GLN A 112 -27.93 -13.27 3.15
CA GLN A 112 -27.32 -11.95 3.25
C GLN A 112 -27.24 -11.25 1.89
N LEU A 113 -27.03 -11.99 0.80
CA LEU A 113 -27.02 -11.44 -0.56
C LEU A 113 -28.43 -11.06 -1.06
N ALA A 114 -29.46 -11.75 -0.57
CA ALA A 114 -30.85 -11.48 -0.95
C ALA A 114 -31.47 -10.26 -0.26
N ASP A 115 -30.92 -9.82 0.88
CA ASP A 115 -31.42 -8.67 1.66
C ASP A 115 -30.36 -7.57 1.79
N PRO A 116 -30.60 -6.37 1.22
CA PRO A 116 -29.66 -5.25 1.30
C PRO A 116 -29.23 -4.87 2.72
N GLN A 117 -30.12 -4.97 3.72
CA GLN A 117 -29.80 -4.61 5.10
C GLN A 117 -28.87 -5.63 5.75
N GLN A 118 -29.09 -6.92 5.47
CA GLN A 118 -28.22 -8.00 5.96
C GLN A 118 -26.85 -7.95 5.29
N TYR A 119 -26.81 -7.63 3.99
CA TYR A 119 -25.55 -7.42 3.29
C TYR A 119 -24.75 -6.27 3.89
N ALA A 120 -25.39 -5.12 4.16
CA ALA A 120 -24.73 -3.97 4.76
C ALA A 120 -24.12 -4.30 6.12
N ALA A 121 -24.88 -4.97 7.00
CA ALA A 121 -24.38 -5.40 8.30
C ALA A 121 -23.21 -6.41 8.20
N PHE A 122 -23.23 -7.30 7.20
CA PHE A 122 -22.11 -8.18 6.91
C PHE A 122 -20.87 -7.39 6.44
N ALA A 123 -21.04 -6.45 5.52
CA ALA A 123 -19.97 -5.61 5.00
C ALA A 123 -19.30 -4.77 6.10
N ASP A 124 -20.10 -4.18 6.99
CA ASP A 124 -19.59 -3.42 8.15
C ASP A 124 -18.78 -4.29 9.10
N LYS A 125 -19.24 -5.52 9.36
CA LYS A 125 -18.48 -6.49 10.17
C LYS A 125 -17.15 -6.84 9.51
N GLN A 126 -17.13 -7.09 8.20
CA GLN A 126 -15.89 -7.39 7.47
C GLN A 126 -14.92 -6.20 7.50
N ALA A 127 -15.42 -4.98 7.30
CA ALA A 127 -14.61 -3.77 7.37
C ALA A 127 -14.01 -3.58 8.77
N ARG A 128 -14.80 -3.77 9.83
CA ARG A 128 -14.32 -3.66 11.21
C ARG A 128 -13.28 -4.74 11.55
N ALA A 129 -13.51 -5.99 11.13
CA ALA A 129 -12.56 -7.07 11.33
C ALA A 129 -11.20 -6.77 10.68
N LEU A 130 -11.20 -6.19 9.47
CA LEU A 130 -9.97 -5.76 8.82
C LEU A 130 -9.23 -4.71 9.65
N VAL A 131 -9.92 -3.69 10.13
CA VAL A 131 -9.33 -2.63 10.97
C VAL A 131 -8.79 -3.19 12.29
N GLN A 132 -9.50 -4.13 12.92
CA GLN A 132 -9.06 -4.79 14.15
C GLN A 132 -7.73 -5.53 13.97
N VAL A 133 -7.48 -6.15 12.81
CA VAL A 133 -6.19 -6.81 12.53
C VAL A 133 -5.06 -5.79 12.55
N TRP A 134 -5.21 -4.64 11.90
CA TRP A 134 -4.22 -3.57 11.94
C TRP A 134 -4.05 -2.98 13.35
N ALA A 135 -5.16 -2.76 14.06
CA ALA A 135 -5.16 -2.24 15.42
C ALA A 135 -4.50 -3.20 16.42
N SER A 136 -4.55 -4.52 16.16
CA SER A 136 -3.95 -5.53 17.04
C SER A 136 -2.42 -5.42 17.19
N GLY A 137 -1.74 -4.68 16.29
CA GLY A 137 -0.30 -4.40 16.39
C GLY A 137 0.12 -3.76 17.73
N VAL A 138 -0.78 -3.06 18.43
CA VAL A 138 -0.51 -2.49 19.77
C VAL A 138 -0.19 -3.54 20.83
N GLN A 139 -0.58 -4.80 20.63
CA GLN A 139 -0.22 -5.89 21.53
C GLN A 139 1.29 -6.16 21.56
N GLN A 140 2.04 -5.73 20.53
CA GLN A 140 3.49 -5.94 20.43
C GLN A 140 4.30 -4.88 21.19
N ILE A 141 3.68 -3.84 21.77
CA ILE A 141 4.38 -2.78 22.52
C ILE A 141 5.38 -3.35 23.55
N PRO A 142 5.04 -4.36 24.39
CA PRO A 142 5.97 -4.87 25.39
C PRO A 142 7.22 -5.51 24.78
N SER A 143 7.04 -6.35 23.75
CA SER A 143 8.18 -7.01 23.10
C SER A 143 9.04 -6.03 22.30
N ILE A 144 8.44 -5.00 21.68
CA ILE A 144 9.18 -3.92 21.02
C ILE A 144 10.04 -3.17 22.04
N ARG A 145 9.48 -2.84 23.22
CA ARG A 145 10.22 -2.18 24.31
C ARG A 145 11.44 -3.00 24.73
N GLU A 146 11.24 -4.29 24.96
CA GLU A 146 12.34 -5.20 25.36
C GLU A 146 13.44 -5.26 24.30
N ARG A 147 13.08 -5.36 23.00
CA ARG A 147 14.05 -5.38 21.91
C ARG A 147 14.86 -4.09 21.79
N ILE A 148 14.22 -2.94 21.99
CA ILE A 148 14.92 -1.64 22.00
C ILE A 148 15.91 -1.58 23.16
N GLU A 149 15.51 -2.05 24.34
CA GLU A 149 16.38 -2.05 25.52
C GLU A 149 17.56 -3.02 25.38
N GLN A 150 17.31 -4.22 24.81
CA GLN A 150 18.37 -5.17 24.48
C GLN A 150 19.36 -4.57 23.48
N ALA A 151 18.89 -3.90 22.42
CA ALA A 151 19.75 -3.26 21.44
C ALA A 151 20.56 -2.09 22.03
N ALA A 152 20.00 -1.39 23.02
CA ALA A 152 20.71 -0.34 23.76
C ALA A 152 21.84 -0.92 24.64
N GLN A 153 21.62 -2.10 25.23
CA GLN A 153 22.60 -2.77 26.10
C GLN A 153 23.68 -3.51 25.33
N SER A 154 23.35 -4.10 24.19
CA SER A 154 24.30 -4.86 23.35
C SER A 154 25.26 -3.93 22.60
N GLY A 155 24.88 -2.67 22.36
CA GLY A 155 25.65 -1.74 21.54
C GLY A 155 25.62 -2.08 20.05
N GLU A 156 24.74 -3.00 19.62
CA GLU A 156 24.56 -3.38 18.20
C GLU A 156 23.98 -2.24 17.34
N ARG A 157 23.37 -1.24 18.00
CA ARG A 157 22.75 -0.07 17.36
C ARG A 157 23.32 1.21 17.93
N SER A 158 23.40 2.23 17.08
CA SER A 158 23.83 3.56 17.49
C SER A 158 22.81 4.19 18.45
N ALA A 159 23.27 5.13 19.28
CA ALA A 159 22.39 5.87 20.19
C ALA A 159 21.25 6.59 19.44
N VAL A 160 21.53 7.11 18.24
CA VAL A 160 20.53 7.78 17.39
C VAL A 160 19.44 6.81 16.94
N GLU A 161 19.80 5.62 16.46
CA GLU A 161 18.82 4.60 16.06
C GLU A 161 17.95 4.14 17.25
N ILE A 162 18.55 4.03 18.45
CA ILE A 162 17.81 3.69 19.66
C ILE A 162 16.81 4.79 20.03
N ASP A 163 17.21 6.05 19.95
CA ASP A 163 16.33 7.19 20.25
C ASP A 163 15.19 7.32 19.22
N GLU A 164 15.47 7.08 17.94
CA GLU A 164 14.44 6.99 16.90
C GLU A 164 13.44 5.85 17.19
N ALA A 165 13.93 4.68 17.57
CA ALA A 165 13.07 3.54 17.92
C ALA A 165 12.20 3.84 19.14
N ARG A 166 12.73 4.54 20.15
CA ARG A 166 11.96 4.99 21.33
C ARG A 166 10.89 6.00 20.93
N ALA A 167 11.21 6.98 20.08
CA ALA A 167 10.22 7.94 19.58
C ALA A 167 9.10 7.26 18.79
N ALA A 168 9.42 6.27 17.95
CA ALA A 168 8.41 5.48 17.24
C ALA A 168 7.52 4.67 18.22
N LEU A 169 8.12 4.10 19.27
CA LEU A 169 7.37 3.39 20.31
C LEU A 169 6.39 4.32 21.07
N GLU A 170 6.78 5.56 21.32
CA GLU A 170 5.89 6.58 21.93
C GLU A 170 4.68 6.87 21.04
N GLN A 171 4.88 7.04 19.73
CA GLN A 171 3.77 7.23 18.78
C GLN A 171 2.79 6.05 18.81
N LEU A 172 3.31 4.83 18.90
CA LEU A 172 2.49 3.63 18.96
C LEU A 172 1.71 3.51 20.28
N GLN A 173 2.28 3.98 21.40
CA GLN A 173 1.57 4.09 22.68
C GLN A 173 0.47 5.15 22.64
N GLN A 174 0.72 6.30 22.00
CA GLN A 174 -0.31 7.34 21.80
C GLN A 174 -1.48 6.81 20.97
N LEU A 175 -1.20 6.04 19.91
CA LEU A 175 -2.21 5.36 19.13
C LEU A 175 -3.04 4.40 20.00
N HIS A 176 -2.37 3.58 20.81
CA HIS A 176 -3.05 2.67 21.74
C HIS A 176 -3.98 3.43 22.70
N SER A 177 -3.51 4.51 23.32
CA SER A 177 -4.33 5.35 24.20
C SER A 177 -5.48 6.08 23.48
N ARG A 178 -5.32 6.39 22.19
CA ARG A 178 -6.41 6.94 21.36
C ARG A 178 -7.46 5.88 21.09
N LEU A 179 -7.05 4.69 20.63
CA LEU A 179 -7.96 3.56 20.38
C LEU A 179 -8.74 3.18 21.64
N GLN A 180 -8.09 3.14 22.81
CA GLN A 180 -8.76 2.86 24.08
C GLN A 180 -9.88 3.86 24.42
N ARG A 181 -9.72 5.14 24.06
CA ARG A 181 -10.72 6.19 24.34
C ARG A 181 -11.81 6.28 23.30
N GLU A 182 -11.42 6.21 22.03
CA GLU A 182 -12.29 6.59 20.91
C GLU A 182 -12.91 5.38 20.22
N SER A 183 -12.29 4.20 20.29
CA SER A 183 -12.75 3.00 19.58
C SER A 183 -12.28 1.72 20.29
N PRO A 184 -12.69 1.50 21.57
CA PRO A 184 -12.24 0.36 22.35
C PRO A 184 -12.64 -0.99 21.72
N GLU A 185 -13.68 -1.01 20.90
CA GLU A 185 -14.12 -2.20 20.17
C GLU A 185 -13.20 -2.61 19.02
N LEU A 186 -12.24 -1.78 18.65
CA LEU A 186 -11.18 -2.13 17.69
C LEU A 186 -10.00 -2.83 18.36
N LEU A 187 -9.90 -2.75 19.68
CA LEU A 187 -8.84 -3.42 20.41
C LEU A 187 -9.16 -4.91 20.60
N PRO A 188 -8.17 -5.79 20.45
CA PRO A 188 -8.34 -7.21 20.71
C PRO A 188 -8.74 -7.45 22.17
N GLY A 189 -9.90 -8.04 22.40
CA GLY A 189 -10.47 -8.28 23.73
C GLY A 189 -11.42 -7.18 24.23
N GLY A 190 -11.61 -6.09 23.49
CA GLY A 190 -12.82 -5.29 23.63
C GLY A 190 -14.00 -6.14 23.18
N ASP A 191 -15.13 -6.10 23.90
CA ASP A 191 -16.34 -6.92 23.66
C ASP A 191 -16.85 -6.80 22.21
N SER A 192 -16.22 -7.50 21.27
CA SER A 192 -16.89 -8.04 20.11
C SER A 192 -17.82 -9.09 20.70
N GLY A 193 -19.12 -8.81 20.78
CA GLY A 193 -20.18 -9.67 21.33
C GLY A 193 -20.36 -11.03 20.61
N VAL A 194 -19.26 -11.71 20.30
CA VAL A 194 -19.14 -13.09 19.87
C VAL A 194 -18.61 -13.84 21.08
N ALA A 195 -19.54 -14.43 21.83
CA ALA A 195 -19.20 -15.39 22.87
C ALA A 195 -18.33 -16.51 22.25
N PRO A 196 -17.26 -16.97 22.94
CA PRO A 196 -16.52 -18.13 22.49
C PRO A 196 -17.47 -19.33 22.39
N PRO A 197 -17.34 -20.22 21.38
CA PRO A 197 -18.13 -21.43 21.33
C PRO A 197 -17.88 -22.21 22.62
N SER A 198 -18.93 -22.38 23.41
CA SER A 198 -18.88 -23.13 24.65
C SER A 198 -18.35 -24.53 24.36
N ALA A 199 -17.18 -24.85 24.90
CA ALA A 199 -16.67 -26.21 24.88
C ALA A 199 -17.58 -27.06 25.76
N SER A 200 -18.48 -27.82 25.14
CA SER A 200 -19.23 -28.87 25.80
C SER A 200 -18.25 -29.90 26.35
N ARG A 201 -18.25 -30.05 27.68
CA ARG A 201 -17.62 -31.17 28.39
C ARG A 201 -18.51 -32.39 28.35
#